data_AF-A0AAD8YNG3-F1
#
_entry.id   AF-A0AAD8YNG3-F1
#
_cell.length_a   1.000
_cell.length_b   1.000
_cell.length_c   1.000
_cell.angle_alpha   90.00
_cell.angle_beta   90.00
_cell.angle_gamma   90.00
#
_symmetry.space_group_name_H-M   'P 1'
#
loop_
_entity.id
_entity.type
_entity.pdbx_description
1 polymer ?
#
loop_
_entity_poly.entity_id
_entity_poly.type
_entity_poly.pdbx_seq_one_letter_code
_entity_poly.pdbx_strand_id
1 'polypeptide(L)'
;MVKSIITTVAAAALICAYTSSAASTPDDADGAQTLLRKSTRNLEETAEVIAANPDPLTVYEQMMSTQGMERDLQNVRRGNKGPRPTAAGGTNTNNNNNNNENQFVRTVNDDILDGGCFANPTRCGCEHLMHADYRGSQSTTTSGHKCKAWSQAHNFPGEGLEDGPFCRNPLGAGEGAFCFVEDNFAGVHWEYCKVPTCSTLTEGTRTFSEVSSTNSAIGVPGCVSREELINLEFEVEDLLDNLMNPFEKSFHLGGIIRLVAHDFMDFDMHASNQMGADGCLNWDHKNNRGLREIWHPGTPWYDLKQTKHPNMSNPDFWIACAMLVIKLASGGKHDMVHTFLWGRQEASSCSGSGDRLPKGESCKDNQEVFIDRMGLTWKDATALLGAHTVGRGQNELSGHHGTWMPSTEKAMIWDKGFYVEMVQRAWAPRNEGKDNADFMAGPAQSQFPKMMLNTDICLAFDIDTVADNKCCTNINMINPANGQNRCGIYETNQCKRIDSTHPRAESAQAVLEFLGGNTPNNDSTRWYRAFTEAWTKATINGHNELWPVQQRCN
;
A
#
# COMPACT_ATOMS: atom_id res chain seq x y z
N MET A 1 -18.66 -10.47 -30.42
CA MET A 1 -17.79 -9.28 -30.57
C MET A 1 -16.48 -9.60 -31.27
N VAL A 2 -15.71 -10.60 -30.82
CA VAL A 2 -14.40 -10.97 -31.41
C VAL A 2 -14.43 -11.29 -32.91
N LYS A 3 -15.39 -12.10 -33.40
CA LYS A 3 -15.56 -12.34 -34.85
C LYS A 3 -15.81 -11.06 -35.66
N SER A 4 -16.55 -10.09 -35.10
CA SER A 4 -16.86 -8.83 -35.78
C SER A 4 -15.61 -7.95 -35.87
N ILE A 5 -14.83 -7.87 -34.78
CA ILE A 5 -13.59 -7.10 -34.71
C ILE A 5 -12.53 -7.67 -35.67
N ILE A 6 -12.39 -9.00 -35.73
CA ILE A 6 -11.45 -9.66 -36.66
C ILE A 6 -11.84 -9.40 -38.13
N THR A 7 -13.13 -9.41 -38.45
CA THR A 7 -13.61 -9.13 -39.83
C THR A 7 -13.34 -7.68 -40.22
N THR A 8 -13.50 -6.73 -39.28
CA THR A 8 -13.24 -5.31 -39.50
C THR A 8 -11.74 -5.00 -39.64
N VAL A 9 -10.88 -5.66 -38.84
CA VAL A 9 -9.41 -5.50 -38.93
C VAL A 9 -8.87 -6.12 -40.23
N ALA A 10 -9.40 -7.26 -40.66
CA ALA A 10 -9.04 -7.87 -41.94
C ALA A 10 -9.49 -7.02 -43.15
N ALA A 11 -10.67 -6.41 -43.08
CA ALA A 11 -11.15 -5.48 -44.11
C ALA A 11 -10.31 -4.19 -44.18
N ALA A 12 -9.90 -3.65 -43.02
CA ALA A 12 -9.03 -2.49 -42.94
C ALA A 12 -7.61 -2.77 -43.48
N ALA A 13 -7.07 -3.96 -43.20
CA ALA A 13 -5.80 -4.41 -43.77
C ALA A 13 -5.87 -4.62 -45.30
N LEU A 14 -7.02 -5.10 -45.82
CA LEU A 14 -7.26 -5.22 -47.27
C LEU A 14 -7.26 -3.86 -47.98
N ILE A 15 -7.88 -2.84 -47.37
CA ILE A 15 -7.97 -1.49 -47.93
C ILE A 15 -6.59 -0.82 -47.91
N CYS A 16 -5.84 -0.96 -46.82
CA CYS A 16 -4.46 -0.44 -46.73
C CYS A 16 -3.54 -1.05 -47.79
N ALA A 17 -3.58 -2.38 -47.97
CA ALA A 17 -2.75 -3.08 -48.95
C ALA A 17 -3.08 -2.68 -50.41
N TYR A 18 -4.36 -2.44 -50.73
CA TYR A 18 -4.79 -1.97 -52.05
C TYR A 18 -4.37 -0.53 -52.35
N THR A 19 -4.29 0.32 -51.32
CA THR A 19 -3.90 1.74 -51.49
C THR A 19 -2.39 1.97 -51.53
N SER A 20 -1.58 1.01 -51.06
CA SER A 20 -0.11 1.14 -50.98
C SER A 20 0.66 0.49 -52.13
N SER A 21 0.03 -0.31 -53.00
CA SER A 21 0.72 -0.93 -54.13
C SER A 21 0.59 -0.10 -55.42
N ALA A 22 1.63 0.66 -55.75
CA ALA A 22 1.95 0.91 -57.15
C ALA A 22 2.55 -0.39 -57.74
N ALA A 23 1.71 -1.40 -57.98
CA ALA A 23 2.15 -2.66 -58.60
C ALA A 23 2.23 -2.47 -60.12
N SER A 24 3.43 -2.60 -60.68
CA SER A 24 3.71 -2.32 -62.09
C SER A 24 3.61 -3.54 -63.01
N THR A 25 3.26 -4.74 -62.52
CA THR A 25 2.98 -5.91 -63.36
C THR A 25 1.95 -6.88 -62.73
N PRO A 26 1.30 -7.75 -63.54
CA PRO A 26 0.30 -8.72 -63.06
C PRO A 26 0.84 -9.81 -62.11
N ASP A 27 2.14 -10.11 -62.14
CA ASP A 27 2.74 -11.20 -61.35
C ASP A 27 2.88 -10.86 -59.84
N ASP A 28 2.99 -9.58 -59.49
CA ASP A 28 3.11 -9.13 -58.09
C ASP A 28 1.78 -9.22 -57.33
N ALA A 29 0.65 -9.18 -58.04
CA ALA A 29 -0.69 -9.30 -57.45
C ALA A 29 -1.02 -10.75 -57.03
N ASP A 30 -0.51 -11.74 -57.76
CA ASP A 30 -0.76 -13.17 -57.51
C ASP A 30 0.06 -13.69 -56.30
N GLY A 31 1.26 -13.15 -56.11
CA GLY A 31 2.08 -13.38 -54.92
C GLY A 31 1.44 -12.85 -53.62
N ALA A 32 0.83 -11.66 -53.69
CA ALA A 32 0.14 -11.05 -52.55
C ALA A 32 -1.15 -11.81 -52.17
N GLN A 33 -1.93 -12.29 -53.15
CA GLN A 33 -3.12 -13.11 -52.90
C GLN A 33 -2.78 -14.48 -52.31
N THR A 34 -1.65 -15.08 -52.71
CA THR A 34 -1.19 -16.38 -52.20
C THR A 34 -0.73 -16.30 -50.75
N LEU A 35 -0.03 -15.23 -50.37
CA LEU A 35 0.35 -14.96 -48.97
C LEU A 35 -0.88 -14.66 -48.09
N LEU A 36 -1.88 -13.96 -48.63
CA LEU A 36 -3.14 -13.71 -47.92
C LEU A 36 -3.87 -15.01 -47.60
N ARG A 37 -4.04 -15.91 -48.59
CA ARG A 37 -4.72 -17.20 -48.41
C ARG A 37 -4.03 -18.12 -47.40
N LYS A 38 -2.71 -18.07 -47.31
CA LYS A 38 -1.94 -18.79 -46.27
C LYS A 38 -2.18 -18.21 -44.88
N SER A 39 -2.28 -16.88 -44.76
CA SER A 39 -2.51 -16.21 -43.48
C SER A 39 -3.94 -16.43 -42.96
N THR A 40 -4.96 -16.40 -43.83
CA THR A 40 -6.35 -16.71 -43.44
C THR A 40 -6.54 -18.17 -43.06
N ARG A 41 -5.90 -19.12 -43.76
CA ARG A 41 -5.99 -20.55 -43.41
C ARG A 41 -5.35 -20.86 -42.06
N ASN A 42 -4.21 -20.23 -41.73
CA ASN A 42 -3.61 -20.33 -40.39
C ASN A 42 -4.51 -19.75 -39.30
N LEU A 43 -5.24 -18.66 -39.57
CA LEU A 43 -6.19 -18.06 -38.62
C LEU A 43 -7.45 -18.91 -38.43
N GLU A 44 -7.93 -19.58 -39.48
CA GLU A 44 -9.06 -20.52 -39.41
C GLU A 44 -8.69 -21.82 -38.66
N GLU A 45 -7.50 -22.38 -38.90
CA GLU A 45 -6.98 -23.52 -38.13
C GLU A 45 -6.77 -23.16 -36.64
N THR A 46 -6.31 -21.94 -36.35
CA THR A 46 -6.20 -21.45 -34.97
C THR A 46 -7.57 -21.26 -34.31
N ALA A 47 -8.58 -20.84 -35.08
CA ALA A 47 -9.96 -20.68 -34.60
C ALA A 47 -10.69 -22.02 -34.36
N GLU A 48 -10.38 -23.06 -35.13
CA GLU A 48 -10.91 -24.42 -34.89
C GLU A 48 -10.27 -25.09 -33.67
N VAL A 49 -8.99 -24.84 -33.39
CA VAL A 49 -8.32 -25.29 -32.15
C VAL A 49 -8.91 -24.61 -30.90
N ILE A 50 -9.32 -23.34 -31.01
CA ILE A 50 -9.98 -22.61 -29.91
C ILE A 50 -11.43 -23.07 -29.68
N ALA A 51 -12.11 -23.60 -30.71
CA ALA A 51 -13.50 -24.04 -30.61
C ALA A 51 -13.68 -25.46 -30.03
N ALA A 52 -12.61 -26.23 -29.83
CA ALA A 52 -12.66 -27.64 -29.46
C ALA A 52 -12.31 -27.95 -27.98
N ASN A 53 -12.09 -26.95 -27.11
CA ASN A 53 -11.77 -27.17 -25.69
C ASN A 53 -12.70 -26.34 -24.78
N PRO A 54 -13.24 -26.90 -23.67
CA PRO A 54 -13.95 -26.12 -22.67
C PRO A 54 -12.98 -25.13 -22.03
N ASP A 55 -13.50 -24.02 -21.50
CA ASP A 55 -12.78 -22.80 -21.10
C ASP A 55 -11.32 -23.01 -20.63
N PRO A 56 -10.35 -22.21 -21.12
CA PRO A 56 -8.95 -22.37 -20.75
C PRO A 56 -8.77 -22.23 -19.25
N LEU A 57 -8.06 -23.19 -18.65
CA LEU A 57 -7.70 -23.18 -17.24
C LEU A 57 -7.07 -21.82 -16.87
N THR A 58 -7.53 -21.22 -15.78
CA THR A 58 -6.96 -19.99 -15.22
C THR A 58 -5.47 -20.18 -14.91
N VAL A 59 -4.69 -19.09 -14.82
CA VAL A 59 -3.25 -19.15 -14.47
C VAL A 59 -3.02 -19.91 -13.16
N TYR A 60 -3.97 -19.79 -12.23
CA TYR A 60 -3.97 -20.56 -10.99
C TYR A 60 -4.23 -22.05 -11.22
N GLU A 61 -5.19 -22.43 -12.06
CA GLU A 61 -5.44 -23.83 -12.40
C GLU A 61 -4.28 -24.49 -13.14
N GLN A 62 -3.52 -23.71 -13.91
CA GLN A 62 -2.25 -24.16 -14.49
C GLN A 62 -1.17 -24.37 -13.41
N MET A 63 -1.07 -23.46 -12.44
CA MET A 63 -0.18 -23.63 -11.28
C MET A 63 -0.55 -24.85 -10.42
N MET A 64 -1.85 -25.06 -10.15
CA MET A 64 -2.33 -26.19 -9.35
C MET A 64 -2.14 -27.53 -10.09
N SER A 65 -2.37 -27.55 -11.41
CA SER A 65 -2.13 -28.72 -12.26
C SER A 65 -0.65 -29.13 -12.30
N THR A 66 0.28 -28.16 -12.34
CA THR A 66 1.74 -28.45 -12.28
C THR A 66 2.20 -29.01 -10.93
N GLN A 67 1.38 -28.87 -9.88
CA GLN A 67 1.61 -29.42 -8.55
C GLN A 67 0.79 -30.70 -8.28
N GLY A 68 0.13 -31.26 -9.30
CA GLY A 68 -0.65 -32.50 -9.19
C GLY A 68 -2.03 -32.34 -8.54
N MET A 69 -2.62 -31.14 -8.61
CA MET A 69 -3.91 -30.81 -7.98
C MET A 69 -4.97 -30.51 -9.06
N GLU A 70 -6.06 -31.27 -9.10
CA GLU A 70 -7.14 -31.16 -10.10
C GLU A 70 -8.47 -30.66 -9.50
N ARG A 71 -9.21 -29.86 -10.29
CA ARG A 71 -10.56 -29.32 -9.99
C ARG A 71 -11.65 -30.31 -10.44
N ASP A 72 -12.61 -30.64 -9.59
CA ASP A 72 -13.77 -31.48 -9.96
C ASP A 72 -14.97 -30.60 -10.36
N LEU A 73 -15.50 -30.82 -11.57
CA LEU A 73 -16.66 -30.11 -12.12
C LEU A 73 -17.97 -30.92 -12.01
N GLN A 74 -17.98 -32.06 -11.32
CA GLN A 74 -19.16 -32.93 -11.30
C GLN A 74 -20.05 -32.69 -10.06
N ASN A 75 -21.11 -31.88 -10.24
CA ASN A 75 -22.49 -32.09 -9.72
C ASN A 75 -23.36 -30.81 -9.62
N VAL A 76 -23.36 -29.91 -10.61
CA VAL A 76 -24.47 -28.96 -10.76
C VAL A 76 -25.58 -29.61 -11.59
N ARG A 77 -26.58 -30.18 -10.91
CA ARG A 77 -27.81 -30.66 -11.55
C ARG A 77 -28.46 -29.51 -12.34
N ARG A 78 -28.66 -29.73 -13.64
CA ARG A 78 -29.42 -28.86 -14.55
C ARG A 78 -30.78 -28.48 -13.94
N GLY A 79 -31.02 -27.19 -13.73
CA GLY A 79 -32.31 -26.68 -13.29
C GLY A 79 -32.41 -25.16 -13.35
N ASN A 80 -33.20 -24.67 -14.31
CA ASN A 80 -33.70 -23.30 -14.53
C ASN A 80 -32.77 -22.24 -15.18
N LYS A 81 -33.15 -21.93 -16.43
CA LYS A 81 -32.73 -20.75 -17.21
C LYS A 81 -33.30 -19.48 -16.57
N GLY A 82 -32.42 -18.57 -16.14
CA GLY A 82 -32.74 -17.16 -15.90
C GLY A 82 -32.68 -16.32 -17.19
N PRO A 83 -33.27 -15.11 -17.24
CA PRO A 83 -33.63 -14.45 -18.49
C PRO A 83 -32.43 -13.82 -19.20
N ARG A 84 -32.47 -13.93 -20.53
CA ARG A 84 -31.56 -13.30 -21.49
C ARG A 84 -31.81 -11.78 -21.55
N PRO A 85 -30.80 -10.90 -21.51
CA PRO A 85 -31.01 -9.47 -21.69
C PRO A 85 -31.38 -9.19 -23.16
N THR A 86 -32.51 -8.52 -23.36
CA THR A 86 -32.97 -7.96 -24.62
C THR A 86 -32.28 -6.64 -24.93
N ALA A 87 -31.85 -6.48 -26.18
CA ALA A 87 -31.32 -5.23 -26.71
C ALA A 87 -32.43 -4.19 -26.95
N ALA A 88 -32.18 -2.96 -26.51
CA ALA A 88 -32.78 -1.71 -27.00
C ALA A 88 -31.68 -0.65 -26.82
N GLY A 89 -31.19 0.08 -27.83
CA GLY A 89 -31.92 0.78 -28.86
C GLY A 89 -31.79 2.28 -28.57
N GLY A 90 -30.63 2.87 -28.87
CA GLY A 90 -30.32 4.28 -28.62
C GLY A 90 -29.90 4.96 -29.91
N THR A 91 -30.69 5.94 -30.32
CA THR A 91 -30.66 6.63 -31.61
C THR A 91 -29.47 7.55 -31.81
N ASN A 92 -29.10 7.63 -33.08
CA ASN A 92 -28.07 8.45 -33.70
C ASN A 92 -28.50 9.93 -33.76
N THR A 93 -27.67 10.85 -33.27
CA THR A 93 -27.68 12.26 -33.69
C THR A 93 -26.25 12.77 -33.84
N ASN A 94 -25.86 12.95 -35.10
CA ASN A 94 -24.68 13.70 -35.51
C ASN A 94 -24.74 15.15 -35.00
N ASN A 95 -23.63 15.65 -34.48
CA ASN A 95 -23.25 17.03 -34.79
C ASN A 95 -21.72 17.15 -34.88
N ASN A 96 -21.26 17.46 -36.09
CA ASN A 96 -19.89 17.83 -36.39
C ASN A 96 -19.58 19.19 -35.75
N ASN A 97 -18.44 19.30 -35.08
CA ASN A 97 -17.57 20.46 -35.23
C ASN A 97 -16.12 20.05 -34.90
N ASN A 98 -15.28 20.13 -35.93
CA ASN A 98 -13.84 20.03 -35.82
C ASN A 98 -13.30 21.25 -35.08
N ASN A 99 -12.42 21.02 -34.11
CA ASN A 99 -11.18 21.80 -33.95
C ASN A 99 -10.16 20.93 -33.21
N ASN A 100 -9.06 20.64 -33.91
CA ASN A 100 -7.87 19.99 -33.37
C ASN A 100 -7.13 20.98 -32.45
N GLU A 101 -6.91 20.60 -31.20
CA GLU A 101 -5.70 20.96 -30.45
C GLU A 101 -5.42 19.84 -29.44
N ASN A 102 -4.17 19.34 -29.45
CA ASN A 102 -3.67 18.26 -28.61
C ASN A 102 -3.86 18.59 -27.12
N GLN A 103 -4.81 17.92 -26.47
CA GLN A 103 -4.94 17.90 -25.01
C GLN A 103 -5.27 16.46 -24.60
N PHE A 104 -4.33 15.79 -23.93
CA PHE A 104 -4.59 14.54 -23.21
C PHE A 104 -5.51 14.87 -22.02
N VAL A 105 -6.80 15.00 -22.29
CA VAL A 105 -7.85 14.95 -21.29
C VAL A 105 -8.09 13.47 -21.00
N ARG A 106 -7.47 12.93 -19.95
CA ARG A 106 -8.01 11.74 -19.30
C ARG A 106 -9.26 12.20 -18.56
N THR A 107 -10.41 12.00 -19.17
CA THR A 107 -11.70 12.20 -18.50
C THR A 107 -11.80 11.22 -17.33
N VAL A 108 -11.99 11.79 -16.14
CA VAL A 108 -12.57 11.14 -14.96
C VAL A 108 -13.79 10.32 -15.41
N ASN A 109 -13.70 8.99 -15.40
CA ASN A 109 -14.82 8.02 -15.37
C ASN A 109 -14.46 6.55 -15.68
N ASP A 110 -13.22 6.19 -16.00
CA ASP A 110 -12.89 4.75 -16.24
C ASP A 110 -12.60 3.92 -14.97
N ASP A 111 -12.57 4.53 -13.78
CA ASP A 111 -12.43 3.81 -12.50
C ASP A 111 -13.79 3.47 -11.83
N ILE A 112 -14.92 3.81 -12.46
CA ILE A 112 -16.28 3.51 -11.97
C ILE A 112 -16.94 2.43 -12.85
N LEU A 113 -16.25 1.32 -13.12
CA LEU A 113 -16.86 0.12 -13.69
C LEU A 113 -16.15 -1.16 -13.19
N ASP A 114 -16.03 -1.35 -11.87
CA ASP A 114 -16.07 -2.70 -11.26
C ASP A 114 -16.31 -2.70 -9.73
N GLY A 115 -17.53 -2.33 -9.31
CA GLY A 115 -18.13 -2.87 -8.08
C GLY A 115 -17.37 -2.67 -6.76
N GLY A 116 -17.05 -1.43 -6.38
CA GLY A 116 -16.58 -1.09 -5.04
C GLY A 116 -17.57 -1.56 -3.95
N CYS A 117 -17.27 -2.68 -3.31
CA CYS A 117 -18.02 -3.26 -2.21
C CYS A 117 -17.45 -2.81 -0.87
N PHE A 118 -18.30 -2.73 0.15
CA PHE A 118 -17.85 -2.58 1.53
C PHE A 118 -17.34 -3.94 2.02
N ALA A 119 -16.04 -4.07 2.25
CA ALA A 119 -15.48 -5.28 2.82
C ALA A 119 -16.12 -5.54 4.20
N ASN A 120 -16.72 -6.72 4.37
CA ASN A 120 -17.07 -7.25 5.69
C ASN A 120 -16.42 -8.62 5.83
N PRO A 121 -15.11 -8.66 6.14
CA PRO A 121 -14.30 -9.87 6.08
C PRO A 121 -14.92 -11.05 6.82
N THR A 122 -15.68 -10.82 7.90
CA THR A 122 -16.29 -11.90 8.69
C THR A 122 -17.56 -12.51 8.06
N ARG A 123 -18.22 -11.82 7.12
CA ARG A 123 -19.52 -12.22 6.56
C ARG A 123 -19.57 -12.36 5.05
N CYS A 124 -18.81 -11.56 4.30
CA CYS A 124 -18.81 -11.54 2.85
C CYS A 124 -17.43 -11.12 2.30
N GLY A 125 -17.14 -11.48 1.06
CA GLY A 125 -15.95 -11.03 0.34
C GLY A 125 -16.30 -10.07 -0.80
N CYS A 126 -15.34 -9.28 -1.23
CA CYS A 126 -15.50 -8.34 -2.31
C CYS A 126 -15.32 -8.99 -3.69
N GLU A 127 -16.22 -8.70 -4.65
CA GLU A 127 -16.20 -9.33 -5.99
C GLU A 127 -14.96 -8.91 -6.79
N HIS A 128 -14.63 -7.62 -6.80
CA HIS A 128 -13.45 -7.09 -7.50
C HIS A 128 -12.11 -7.55 -6.88
N LEU A 129 -12.15 -8.09 -5.65
CA LEU A 129 -11.00 -8.74 -4.99
C LEU A 129 -11.09 -10.26 -5.04
N MET A 130 -12.05 -10.82 -5.78
CA MET A 130 -12.33 -12.26 -5.85
C MET A 130 -12.44 -12.92 -4.46
N HIS A 131 -13.00 -12.19 -3.49
CA HIS A 131 -13.10 -12.59 -2.07
C HIS A 131 -11.76 -12.80 -1.34
N ALA A 132 -10.64 -12.26 -1.84
CA ALA A 132 -9.33 -12.30 -1.16
C ALA A 132 -9.35 -11.61 0.21
N ASP A 133 -10.29 -10.70 0.43
CA ASP A 133 -10.56 -9.98 1.66
C ASP A 133 -11.43 -10.75 2.67
N TYR A 134 -12.01 -11.90 2.30
CA TYR A 134 -12.85 -12.69 3.20
C TYR A 134 -12.03 -13.39 4.29
N ARG A 135 -12.46 -13.25 5.55
CA ARG A 135 -11.88 -13.85 6.78
C ARG A 135 -12.94 -14.46 7.70
N GLY A 136 -14.12 -14.81 7.17
CA GLY A 136 -15.19 -15.44 7.93
C GLY A 136 -14.95 -16.93 8.19
N SER A 137 -15.89 -17.56 8.90
CA SER A 137 -15.78 -18.95 9.37
C SER A 137 -16.45 -19.99 8.45
N GLN A 138 -16.78 -19.62 7.19
CA GLN A 138 -17.32 -20.57 6.22
C GLN A 138 -16.30 -21.70 6.00
N SER A 139 -16.75 -22.93 6.19
CA SER A 139 -15.92 -24.16 6.14
C SER A 139 -16.59 -25.27 5.34
N THR A 140 -17.49 -24.89 4.42
CA THR A 140 -18.22 -25.82 3.55
C THR A 140 -18.26 -25.27 2.13
N THR A 141 -18.01 -26.14 1.17
CA THR A 141 -17.93 -25.82 -0.26
C THR A 141 -19.32 -25.69 -0.88
N THR A 142 -19.38 -25.28 -2.15
CA THR A 142 -20.64 -25.08 -2.87
C THR A 142 -21.44 -26.39 -3.04
N SER A 143 -20.77 -27.52 -3.22
CA SER A 143 -21.39 -28.85 -3.29
C SER A 143 -21.63 -29.51 -1.93
N GLY A 144 -21.20 -28.88 -0.84
CA GLY A 144 -21.48 -29.32 0.54
C GLY A 144 -20.38 -30.13 1.22
N HIS A 145 -19.17 -30.19 0.64
CA HIS A 145 -18.03 -30.85 1.27
C HIS A 145 -17.43 -30.00 2.39
N LYS A 146 -16.91 -30.66 3.43
CA LYS A 146 -16.25 -29.97 4.55
C LYS A 146 -14.82 -29.60 4.17
N CYS A 147 -14.44 -28.38 4.49
CA CYS A 147 -13.09 -27.89 4.29
C CYS A 147 -12.09 -28.56 5.24
N LYS A 148 -10.86 -28.76 4.77
CA LYS A 148 -9.70 -29.13 5.57
C LYS A 148 -8.86 -27.90 5.93
N ALA A 149 -8.08 -28.03 6.99
CA ALA A 149 -7.08 -27.03 7.33
C ALA A 149 -6.04 -26.91 6.20
N TRP A 150 -5.53 -25.70 5.98
CA TRP A 150 -4.56 -25.39 4.94
C TRP A 150 -3.18 -25.99 5.24
N SER A 151 -3.02 -27.29 5.01
CA SER A 151 -1.73 -28.01 5.22
C SER A 151 -0.58 -27.41 4.40
N GLN A 152 -0.89 -26.74 3.30
CA GLN A 152 0.06 -26.02 2.44
C GLN A 152 0.13 -24.50 2.74
N ALA A 153 -0.30 -24.04 3.91
CA ALA A 153 -0.25 -22.61 4.28
C ALA A 153 1.16 -21.99 4.14
N HIS A 154 2.22 -22.80 4.32
CA HIS A 154 3.61 -22.38 4.12
C HIS A 154 3.93 -21.91 2.69
N ASN A 155 3.15 -22.36 1.69
CA ASN A 155 3.28 -21.91 0.29
C ASN A 155 2.65 -20.54 0.05
N PHE A 156 1.86 -20.02 1.01
CA PHE A 156 1.16 -18.74 0.95
C PHE A 156 1.50 -17.89 2.20
N PRO A 157 2.78 -17.53 2.40
CA PRO A 157 3.24 -16.92 3.64
C PRO A 157 2.62 -15.53 3.85
N GLY A 158 1.90 -15.36 4.96
CA GLY A 158 1.24 -14.12 5.34
C GLY A 158 -0.21 -14.01 4.89
N GLU A 159 -0.79 -15.04 4.27
CA GLU A 159 -2.20 -15.02 3.85
C GLU A 159 -3.19 -15.36 4.98
N GLY A 160 -2.70 -15.65 6.19
CA GLY A 160 -3.52 -15.93 7.38
C GLY A 160 -4.28 -17.25 7.29
N LEU A 161 -3.68 -18.27 6.68
CA LEU A 161 -4.31 -19.57 6.41
C LEU A 161 -4.22 -20.55 7.59
N GLU A 162 -3.46 -20.17 8.63
CA GLU A 162 -3.34 -20.86 9.91
C GLU A 162 -4.58 -20.74 10.80
N ASP A 163 -5.59 -19.98 10.37
CA ASP A 163 -6.80 -19.67 11.14
C ASP A 163 -7.84 -20.80 11.18
N GLY A 164 -7.66 -21.86 10.41
CA GLY A 164 -8.44 -23.10 10.49
C GLY A 164 -8.86 -23.66 9.14
N PRO A 165 -9.85 -24.57 9.10
CA PRO A 165 -10.37 -25.16 7.88
C PRO A 165 -11.39 -24.21 7.21
N PHE A 166 -11.01 -22.95 6.99
CA PHE A 166 -11.92 -21.94 6.45
C PHE A 166 -11.63 -21.63 4.99
N CYS A 167 -12.68 -21.21 4.28
CA CYS A 167 -12.58 -20.79 2.89
C CYS A 167 -11.77 -19.51 2.76
N ARG A 168 -10.73 -19.51 1.93
CA ARG A 168 -9.83 -18.38 1.73
C ARG A 168 -9.53 -18.25 0.24
N ASN A 169 -9.16 -17.06 -0.20
CA ASN A 169 -8.58 -16.86 -1.53
C ASN A 169 -7.19 -16.20 -1.38
N PRO A 170 -6.17 -16.98 -1.00
CA PRO A 170 -4.82 -16.45 -0.83
C PRO A 170 -4.33 -15.80 -2.14
N LEU A 171 -3.75 -14.61 -2.05
CA LEU A 171 -3.23 -13.82 -3.17
C LEU A 171 -4.28 -13.42 -4.23
N GLY A 172 -5.57 -13.60 -3.96
CA GLY A 172 -6.63 -13.38 -4.96
C GLY A 172 -6.52 -14.30 -6.19
N ALA A 173 -5.93 -15.49 -6.00
CA ALA A 173 -5.52 -16.36 -7.09
C ALA A 173 -6.68 -17.12 -7.77
N GLY A 174 -7.78 -17.37 -7.05
CA GLY A 174 -9.00 -17.97 -7.59
C GLY A 174 -10.09 -16.94 -7.87
N GLU A 175 -11.15 -17.32 -8.59
CA GLU A 175 -12.32 -16.47 -8.88
C GLU A 175 -13.24 -16.22 -7.65
N GLY A 176 -12.89 -16.79 -6.50
CA GLY A 176 -13.64 -16.71 -5.25
C GLY A 176 -12.92 -17.47 -4.13
N ALA A 177 -13.40 -17.33 -2.90
CA ALA A 177 -12.86 -18.10 -1.76
C ALA A 177 -13.10 -19.60 -1.96
N PHE A 178 -12.07 -20.41 -1.70
CA PHE A 178 -12.11 -21.87 -1.86
C PHE A 178 -11.47 -22.55 -0.64
N CYS A 179 -11.55 -23.87 -0.60
CA CYS A 179 -10.83 -24.67 0.38
C CYS A 179 -10.52 -26.07 -0.16
N PHE A 180 -9.62 -26.78 0.51
CA PHE A 180 -9.35 -28.19 0.22
C PHE A 180 -10.40 -29.11 0.83
N VAL A 181 -10.76 -30.18 0.12
CA VAL A 181 -11.69 -31.23 0.56
C VAL A 181 -10.93 -32.59 0.66
N GLU A 182 -11.60 -33.73 0.85
CA GLU A 182 -10.95 -35.03 1.14
C GLU A 182 -9.74 -35.39 0.25
N ASP A 183 -8.77 -36.14 0.79
CA ASP A 183 -7.63 -36.65 0.03
C ASP A 183 -8.04 -37.99 -0.57
N ASN A 184 -8.41 -38.03 -1.85
CA ASN A 184 -8.60 -39.26 -2.58
C ASN A 184 -7.31 -39.64 -3.32
N PHE A 185 -7.19 -40.91 -3.72
CA PHE A 185 -5.98 -41.55 -4.28
C PHE A 185 -5.37 -40.87 -5.54
N ALA A 186 -5.95 -39.76 -6.03
CA ALA A 186 -5.51 -39.00 -7.19
C ALA A 186 -4.81 -37.66 -6.85
N GLY A 187 -4.72 -37.23 -5.58
CA GLY A 187 -4.01 -36.01 -5.19
C GLY A 187 -4.81 -35.10 -4.24
N VAL A 188 -4.30 -33.89 -3.99
CA VAL A 188 -4.98 -32.88 -3.16
C VAL A 188 -6.10 -32.24 -3.97
N HIS A 189 -7.33 -32.34 -3.47
CA HIS A 189 -8.54 -31.88 -4.13
C HIS A 189 -9.11 -30.60 -3.48
N TRP A 190 -9.57 -29.63 -4.28
CA TRP A 190 -10.11 -28.35 -3.80
C TRP A 190 -11.41 -27.95 -4.50
N GLU A 191 -12.21 -27.13 -3.83
CA GLU A 191 -13.49 -26.66 -4.36
C GLU A 191 -13.83 -25.24 -3.85
N TYR A 192 -14.55 -24.46 -4.67
CA TYR A 192 -15.04 -23.13 -4.29
C TYR A 192 -16.11 -23.18 -3.19
N CYS A 193 -16.07 -22.19 -2.33
CA CYS A 193 -17.04 -21.96 -1.28
C CYS A 193 -18.09 -20.95 -1.69
N LYS A 194 -19.29 -21.10 -1.12
CA LYS A 194 -20.36 -20.12 -1.28
C LYS A 194 -20.18 -18.97 -0.28
N VAL A 195 -19.12 -18.20 -0.46
CA VAL A 195 -18.89 -16.95 0.29
C VAL A 195 -19.80 -15.86 -0.31
N PRO A 196 -20.64 -15.19 0.49
CA PRO A 196 -21.47 -14.10 -0.03
C PRO A 196 -20.58 -12.98 -0.58
N THR A 197 -20.96 -12.40 -1.72
CA THR A 197 -20.37 -11.16 -2.20
C THR A 197 -20.94 -9.99 -1.39
N CYS A 198 -20.06 -9.12 -0.89
CA CYS A 198 -20.50 -7.92 -0.21
C CYS A 198 -21.27 -7.00 -1.17
N SER A 199 -22.38 -6.43 -0.72
CA SER A 199 -23.23 -5.58 -1.56
C SER A 199 -22.43 -4.42 -2.15
N THR A 200 -22.42 -4.35 -3.48
CA THR A 200 -21.94 -3.19 -4.24
C THR A 200 -23.06 -2.17 -4.34
N LEU A 201 -22.71 -0.88 -4.28
CA LEU A 201 -23.68 0.18 -4.55
C LEU A 201 -24.05 0.12 -6.03
N THR A 202 -25.21 -0.47 -6.32
CA THR A 202 -25.91 -0.26 -7.58
C THR A 202 -27.17 0.54 -7.26
N GLU A 203 -27.28 1.73 -7.86
CA GLU A 203 -28.53 2.50 -7.85
C GLU A 203 -29.63 1.65 -8.48
N GLY A 204 -30.66 1.28 -7.71
CA GLY A 204 -31.79 0.54 -8.25
C GLY A 204 -32.63 -0.20 -7.22
N THR A 205 -33.52 0.52 -6.55
CA THR A 205 -34.74 0.00 -5.90
C THR A 205 -34.57 -1.09 -4.84
N ARG A 206 -34.41 -0.68 -3.57
CA ARG A 206 -35.17 -1.29 -2.46
C ARG A 206 -35.71 -0.20 -1.56
N THR A 207 -37.01 -0.28 -1.33
CA THR A 207 -37.79 0.58 -0.44
C THR A 207 -37.18 0.60 0.95
N PHE A 208 -36.99 1.82 1.47
CA PHE A 208 -36.66 2.13 2.86
C PHE A 208 -37.73 1.55 3.80
N SER A 209 -37.50 0.34 4.29
CA SER A 209 -37.99 -0.08 5.59
C SER A 209 -37.14 -1.25 6.06
N GLU A 210 -36.66 -1.13 7.30
CA GLU A 210 -35.98 -2.18 8.05
C GLU A 210 -34.51 -2.48 7.68
N VAL A 211 -33.64 -1.49 7.83
CA VAL A 211 -32.34 -1.74 8.49
C VAL A 211 -32.10 -0.60 9.49
N SER A 212 -32.65 -0.78 10.68
CA SER A 212 -32.27 0.00 11.86
C SER A 212 -31.02 -0.61 12.48
N SER A 213 -30.14 0.26 12.98
CA SER A 213 -28.95 0.02 13.81
C SER A 213 -27.59 -0.21 13.12
N THR A 214 -27.18 0.76 12.30
CA THR A 214 -25.83 1.34 12.50
C THR A 214 -26.06 2.79 12.89
N ASN A 215 -25.53 3.21 14.04
CA ASN A 215 -25.56 4.60 14.50
C ASN A 215 -25.16 5.51 13.34
N SER A 216 -26.15 6.13 12.71
CA SER A 216 -25.94 6.94 11.54
C SER A 216 -25.38 8.26 12.04
N ALA A 217 -24.10 8.50 11.79
CA ALA A 217 -23.42 9.73 12.15
C ALA A 217 -23.82 10.93 11.24
N ILE A 218 -24.96 10.81 10.57
CA ILE A 218 -25.56 11.86 9.75
C ILE A 218 -25.91 13.03 10.67
N GLY A 219 -25.38 14.22 10.38
CA GLY A 219 -25.54 15.42 11.20
C GLY A 219 -24.62 15.53 12.42
N VAL A 220 -23.63 14.64 12.58
CA VAL A 220 -22.60 14.78 13.62
C VAL A 220 -21.57 15.81 13.17
N PRO A 221 -21.28 16.85 13.97
CA PRO A 221 -20.21 17.82 13.67
C PRO A 221 -18.87 17.10 13.47
N GLY A 222 -18.14 17.47 12.41
CA GLY A 222 -16.88 16.81 12.05
C GLY A 222 -17.01 15.51 11.26
N CYS A 223 -18.23 15.14 10.81
CA CYS A 223 -18.41 14.00 9.92
C CYS A 223 -17.54 14.13 8.66
N VAL A 224 -16.79 13.07 8.37
CA VAL A 224 -15.98 12.95 7.15
C VAL A 224 -16.66 11.97 6.19
N SER A 225 -17.00 12.48 5.01
CA SER A 225 -17.63 11.70 3.94
C SER A 225 -16.59 11.14 2.95
N ARG A 226 -17.00 10.12 2.19
CA ARG A 226 -16.17 9.56 1.12
C ARG A 226 -15.88 10.59 0.03
N GLU A 227 -16.88 11.41 -0.31
CA GLU A 227 -16.72 12.51 -1.26
C GLU A 227 -15.70 13.54 -0.77
N GLU A 228 -15.72 13.87 0.53
CA GLU A 228 -14.76 14.78 1.12
C GLU A 228 -13.32 14.25 1.05
N LEU A 229 -13.10 12.96 1.31
CA LEU A 229 -11.77 12.34 1.16
C LEU A 229 -11.30 12.27 -0.30
N ILE A 230 -12.20 12.03 -1.25
CA ILE A 230 -11.87 12.05 -2.68
C ILE A 230 -11.46 13.47 -3.12
N ASN A 231 -12.21 14.48 -2.70
CA ASN A 231 -11.86 15.88 -2.99
C ASN A 231 -10.52 16.25 -2.35
N LEU A 232 -10.30 15.83 -1.10
CA LEU A 232 -9.03 16.04 -0.42
C LEU A 232 -7.87 15.35 -1.16
N GLU A 233 -8.06 14.15 -1.71
CA GLU A 233 -7.03 13.46 -2.51
C GLU A 233 -6.55 14.30 -3.69
N PHE A 234 -7.48 14.84 -4.50
CA PHE A 234 -7.15 15.71 -5.62
C PHE A 234 -6.43 17.00 -5.18
N GLU A 235 -6.82 17.53 -4.03
CA GLU A 235 -6.25 18.77 -3.51
C GLU A 235 -4.87 18.58 -2.89
N VAL A 236 -4.64 17.43 -2.25
CA VAL A 236 -3.31 17.01 -1.78
C VAL A 236 -2.39 16.76 -2.98
N GLU A 237 -2.88 16.12 -4.03
CA GLU A 237 -2.12 15.91 -5.28
C GLU A 237 -1.72 17.25 -5.92
N ASP A 238 -2.68 18.16 -6.11
CA ASP A 238 -2.41 19.51 -6.66
C ASP A 238 -1.43 20.30 -5.78
N LEU A 239 -1.61 20.28 -4.45
CA LEU A 239 -0.67 20.92 -3.52
C LEU A 239 0.75 20.38 -3.71
N LEU A 240 0.92 19.06 -3.77
CA LEU A 240 2.23 18.42 -3.93
C LEU A 240 2.84 18.66 -5.30
N ASP A 241 2.05 18.77 -6.36
CA ASP A 241 2.54 19.03 -7.72
C ASP A 241 2.96 20.49 -7.92
N ASN A 242 2.37 21.41 -7.18
CA ASN A 242 2.80 22.81 -7.12
C ASN A 242 4.15 22.98 -6.40
N LEU A 243 4.59 22.01 -5.59
CA LEU A 243 5.93 21.99 -4.98
C LEU A 243 6.99 21.48 -5.97
N MET A 244 7.42 22.35 -6.90
CA MET A 244 8.37 21.99 -7.97
C MET A 244 9.77 21.60 -7.46
N ASN A 245 10.17 22.08 -6.28
CA ASN A 245 11.49 21.80 -5.72
C ASN A 245 11.48 20.43 -5.00
N PRO A 246 12.29 19.44 -5.44
CA PRO A 246 12.34 18.12 -4.79
C PRO A 246 12.69 18.16 -3.30
N PHE A 247 13.51 19.13 -2.87
CA PHE A 247 13.82 19.33 -1.46
C PHE A 247 12.57 19.69 -0.68
N GLU A 248 11.85 20.71 -1.16
CA GLU A 248 10.62 21.21 -0.56
C GLU A 248 9.50 20.15 -0.58
N LYS A 249 9.29 19.48 -1.72
CA LYS A 249 8.34 18.38 -1.84
C LYS A 249 8.66 17.26 -0.84
N SER A 250 9.91 16.81 -0.76
CA SER A 250 10.31 15.79 0.24
C SER A 250 10.12 16.27 1.70
N PHE A 251 10.28 17.57 1.95
CA PHE A 251 10.08 18.17 3.26
C PHE A 251 8.59 18.16 3.64
N HIS A 252 7.69 18.52 2.73
CA HIS A 252 6.24 18.48 2.97
C HIS A 252 5.70 17.04 3.07
N LEU A 253 6.17 16.11 2.22
CA LEU A 253 5.80 14.69 2.27
C LEU A 253 6.13 14.07 3.64
N GLY A 254 7.40 14.17 4.06
CA GLY A 254 7.80 13.67 5.37
C GLY A 254 7.23 14.50 6.53
N GLY A 255 7.01 15.79 6.31
CA GLY A 255 6.56 16.74 7.32
C GLY A 255 5.13 16.48 7.82
N ILE A 256 4.18 16.20 6.92
CA ILE A 256 2.80 15.90 7.33
C ILE A 256 2.70 14.54 8.04
N ILE A 257 3.48 13.54 7.59
CA ILE A 257 3.58 12.23 8.25
C ILE A 257 4.18 12.40 9.65
N ARG A 258 5.25 13.19 9.77
CA ARG A 258 5.89 13.52 11.04
C ARG A 258 4.94 14.28 11.97
N LEU A 259 4.14 15.22 11.44
CA LEU A 259 3.16 15.97 12.23
C LEU A 259 2.19 15.03 12.94
N VAL A 260 1.61 14.09 12.19
CA VAL A 260 0.71 13.06 12.74
C VAL A 260 1.44 12.15 13.72
N ALA A 261 2.66 11.73 13.40
CA ALA A 261 3.45 10.87 14.28
C ALA A 261 3.76 11.55 15.62
N HIS A 262 4.12 12.84 15.60
CA HIS A 262 4.37 13.60 16.81
C HIS A 262 3.10 13.81 17.66
N ASP A 263 1.93 13.79 17.03
CA ASP A 263 0.65 13.83 17.73
C ASP A 263 0.41 12.49 18.41
N PHE A 264 0.37 11.37 17.68
CA PHE A 264 0.05 10.08 18.30
C PHE A 264 1.14 9.52 19.23
N MET A 265 2.41 9.92 19.09
CA MET A 265 3.52 9.36 19.88
C MET A 265 3.57 9.89 21.31
N ASP A 266 2.78 10.92 21.64
CA ASP A 266 2.65 11.38 23.02
C ASP A 266 1.67 10.52 23.84
N PHE A 267 1.02 9.55 23.21
CA PHE A 267 0.10 8.65 23.88
C PHE A 267 0.80 7.81 24.95
N ASP A 268 0.21 7.76 26.14
CA ASP A 268 0.65 6.92 27.25
C ASP A 268 -0.54 6.19 27.88
N MET A 269 -0.63 4.88 27.65
CA MET A 269 -1.71 4.05 28.15
C MET A 269 -1.78 3.99 29.69
N HIS A 270 -0.69 4.34 30.38
CA HIS A 270 -0.57 4.34 31.83
C HIS A 270 -0.83 5.73 32.46
N ALA A 271 -0.88 6.79 31.66
CA ALA A 271 -1.13 8.14 32.15
C ALA A 271 -2.62 8.41 32.38
N SER A 272 -2.93 9.28 33.35
CA SER A 272 -4.31 9.73 33.58
C SER A 272 -4.85 10.62 32.46
N ASN A 273 -3.97 11.44 31.86
CA ASN A 273 -4.21 12.07 30.57
C ASN A 273 -3.40 11.31 29.53
N GLN A 274 -4.08 10.44 28.78
CA GLN A 274 -3.44 9.53 27.85
C GLN A 274 -2.86 10.27 26.65
N MET A 275 -3.40 11.42 26.24
CA MET A 275 -3.05 12.12 24.98
C MET A 275 -3.30 11.21 23.76
N GLY A 276 -2.57 11.38 22.65
CA GLY A 276 -2.71 10.63 21.41
C GLY A 276 -3.01 11.51 20.21
N ALA A 277 -3.71 10.97 19.22
CA ALA A 277 -4.03 11.70 17.99
C ALA A 277 -5.15 12.74 18.22
N ASP A 278 -4.89 13.74 19.06
CA ASP A 278 -5.86 14.73 19.53
C ASP A 278 -5.53 16.16 19.06
N GLY A 279 -4.64 16.31 18.08
CA GLY A 279 -4.31 17.58 17.45
C GLY A 279 -3.49 18.52 18.33
N CYS A 280 -2.87 18.00 19.39
CA CYS A 280 -2.32 18.81 20.48
C CYS A 280 -0.80 18.68 20.63
N LEU A 281 -0.10 19.54 19.91
CA LEU A 281 1.35 19.64 19.99
C LEU A 281 1.80 20.80 20.86
N ASN A 282 2.74 20.56 21.78
CA ASN A 282 3.52 21.63 22.39
C ASN A 282 4.50 22.20 21.34
N TRP A 283 4.04 23.19 20.59
CA TRP A 283 4.76 23.76 19.45
C TRP A 283 6.12 24.37 19.77
N ASP A 284 6.34 24.80 21.02
CA ASP A 284 7.59 25.45 21.44
C ASP A 284 8.59 24.44 22.03
N HIS A 285 8.19 23.17 22.15
CA HIS A 285 9.07 22.11 22.63
C HIS A 285 10.14 21.76 21.57
N LYS A 286 11.38 21.50 22.03
CA LYS A 286 12.53 21.25 21.13
C LYS A 286 12.30 20.08 20.16
N ASN A 287 11.56 19.05 20.60
CA ASN A 287 11.28 17.86 19.78
C ASN A 287 10.29 18.17 18.64
N ASN A 288 9.49 19.24 18.74
CA ASN A 288 8.51 19.65 17.74
C ASN A 288 9.04 20.73 16.77
N ARG A 289 10.32 21.12 16.88
CA ARG A 289 10.93 22.06 15.92
C ARG A 289 10.78 21.55 14.49
N GLY A 290 10.49 22.45 13.55
CA GLY A 290 10.24 22.10 12.16
C GLY A 290 8.78 21.82 11.80
N LEU A 291 7.89 21.63 12.79
CA LEU A 291 6.47 21.35 12.53
C LEU A 291 5.66 22.61 12.22
N ARG A 292 6.12 23.80 12.62
CA ARG A 292 5.44 25.06 12.29
C ARG A 292 5.59 25.42 10.80
N GLU A 293 6.64 24.95 10.18
CA GLU A 293 6.90 25.06 8.74
C GLU A 293 5.95 24.16 7.92
N ILE A 294 5.35 23.16 8.57
CA ILE A 294 4.31 22.29 8.00
C ILE A 294 2.92 22.81 8.34
N TRP A 295 2.71 23.25 9.59
CA TRP A 295 1.40 23.63 10.11
C TRP A 295 1.42 24.97 10.85
N HIS A 296 1.13 26.04 10.12
CA HIS A 296 0.95 27.41 10.63
C HIS A 296 0.10 28.23 9.64
N PRO A 297 -0.64 29.28 10.06
CA PRO A 297 -1.26 30.22 9.13
C PRO A 297 -0.32 30.66 7.98
N GLY A 298 -0.77 30.51 6.74
CA GLY A 298 0.03 30.80 5.54
C GLY A 298 0.88 29.64 5.02
N THR A 299 0.83 28.47 5.66
CA THR A 299 1.42 27.23 5.11
C THR A 299 0.40 26.49 4.24
N PRO A 300 0.83 25.77 3.18
CA PRO A 300 -0.08 25.14 2.24
C PRO A 300 -1.12 24.20 2.88
N TRP A 301 -0.69 23.37 3.85
CA TRP A 301 -1.56 22.42 4.54
C TRP A 301 -2.61 23.12 5.43
N TYR A 302 -2.18 24.15 6.16
CA TYR A 302 -3.09 24.92 7.02
C TYR A 302 -4.12 25.67 6.18
N ASP A 303 -3.67 26.34 5.11
CA ASP A 303 -4.55 27.13 4.26
C ASP A 303 -5.55 26.23 3.51
N LEU A 304 -5.11 25.04 3.05
CA LEU A 304 -6.01 24.03 2.48
C LEU A 304 -7.11 23.63 3.47
N LYS A 305 -6.75 23.33 4.71
CA LYS A 305 -7.73 22.99 5.75
C LYS A 305 -8.72 24.12 5.99
N GLN A 306 -8.23 25.34 6.22
CA GLN A 306 -9.11 26.46 6.58
C GLN A 306 -10.04 26.87 5.44
N THR A 307 -9.59 26.77 4.19
CA THR A 307 -10.34 27.24 3.03
C THR A 307 -11.32 26.21 2.50
N LYS A 308 -10.96 24.92 2.53
CA LYS A 308 -11.71 23.86 1.85
C LYS A 308 -12.29 22.79 2.78
N HIS A 309 -11.62 22.52 3.91
CA HIS A 309 -12.05 21.52 4.88
C HIS A 309 -12.25 22.10 6.30
N PRO A 310 -12.99 23.22 6.48
CA PRO A 310 -13.09 23.88 7.78
C PRO A 310 -13.86 23.05 8.81
N ASN A 311 -14.69 22.10 8.37
CA ASN A 311 -15.52 21.26 9.24
C ASN A 311 -14.78 20.02 9.77
N MET A 312 -13.69 19.61 9.13
CA MET A 312 -12.86 18.50 9.60
C MET A 312 -12.00 18.98 10.78
N SER A 313 -11.89 18.18 11.85
CA SER A 313 -11.00 18.50 12.96
C SER A 313 -9.54 18.48 12.48
N ASN A 314 -8.66 19.25 13.14
CA ASN A 314 -7.24 19.23 12.77
C ASN A 314 -6.62 17.82 12.80
N PRO A 315 -6.80 16.97 13.84
CA PRO A 315 -6.20 15.63 13.85
C PRO A 315 -6.76 14.72 12.75
N ASP A 316 -8.06 14.77 12.45
CA ASP A 316 -8.63 14.01 11.34
C ASP A 316 -8.08 14.49 9.98
N PHE A 317 -7.93 15.80 9.80
CA PHE A 317 -7.33 16.38 8.59
C PHE A 317 -5.86 15.97 8.43
N TRP A 318 -5.06 16.06 9.49
CA TRP A 318 -3.64 15.67 9.46
C TRP A 318 -3.48 14.20 9.07
N ILE A 319 -4.26 13.31 9.69
CA ILE A 319 -4.20 11.87 9.42
C ILE A 319 -4.65 11.57 8.00
N ALA A 320 -5.77 12.16 7.54
CA ALA A 320 -6.24 11.98 6.17
C ALA A 320 -5.18 12.43 5.15
N CYS A 321 -4.60 13.63 5.33
CA CYS A 321 -3.52 14.11 4.49
C CYS A 321 -2.28 13.21 4.52
N ALA A 322 -1.86 12.71 5.68
CA ALA A 322 -0.71 11.82 5.78
C ALA A 322 -0.95 10.49 5.03
N MET A 323 -2.14 9.91 5.15
CA MET A 323 -2.52 8.68 4.44
C MET A 323 -2.56 8.89 2.91
N LEU A 324 -3.08 10.04 2.46
CA LEU A 324 -3.09 10.43 1.05
C LEU A 324 -1.67 10.68 0.52
N VAL A 325 -0.83 11.35 1.30
CA VAL A 325 0.59 11.54 0.98
C VAL A 325 1.32 10.21 0.82
N ILE A 326 1.06 9.24 1.71
CA ILE A 326 1.62 7.88 1.60
C ILE A 326 1.15 7.20 0.31
N LYS A 327 -0.15 7.28 0.00
CA LYS A 327 -0.72 6.73 -1.24
C LYS A 327 -0.02 7.33 -2.47
N LEU A 328 0.06 8.65 -2.57
CA LEU A 328 0.67 9.36 -3.70
C LEU A 328 2.17 9.07 -3.81
N ALA A 329 2.92 9.13 -2.71
CA ALA A 329 4.37 8.85 -2.68
C ALA A 329 4.71 7.39 -3.02
N SER A 330 3.77 6.46 -2.85
CA SER A 330 3.91 5.05 -3.25
C SER A 330 3.53 4.80 -4.73
N GLY A 331 3.04 5.82 -5.43
CA GLY A 331 2.44 5.69 -6.76
C GLY A 331 1.14 4.88 -6.74
N GLY A 332 0.34 5.02 -5.68
CA GLY A 332 -0.94 4.32 -5.48
C GLY A 332 -0.82 2.88 -4.96
N LYS A 333 0.40 2.38 -4.72
CA LYS A 333 0.64 0.98 -4.29
C LYS A 333 0.33 0.73 -2.81
N HIS A 334 0.27 1.78 -2.01
CA HIS A 334 -0.04 1.72 -0.59
C HIS A 334 -1.22 2.64 -0.27
N ASP A 335 -2.42 2.21 -0.65
CA ASP A 335 -3.66 2.91 -0.30
C ASP A 335 -4.21 2.38 1.03
N MET A 336 -4.00 3.16 2.09
CA MET A 336 -4.53 2.88 3.42
C MET A 336 -5.78 3.70 3.75
N VAL A 337 -6.26 4.58 2.86
CA VAL A 337 -7.37 5.52 3.12
C VAL A 337 -8.65 4.79 3.55
N HIS A 338 -8.83 3.55 3.09
CA HIS A 338 -9.93 2.67 3.49
C HIS A 338 -9.94 2.31 4.99
N THR A 339 -8.82 2.47 5.70
CA THR A 339 -8.70 2.25 7.15
C THR A 339 -8.93 3.52 7.98
N PHE A 340 -9.15 4.66 7.32
CA PHE A 340 -9.36 5.92 8.00
C PHE A 340 -10.64 5.89 8.84
N LEU A 341 -10.50 6.30 10.09
CA LEU A 341 -11.61 6.56 11.00
C LEU A 341 -11.60 8.05 11.33
N TRP A 342 -12.77 8.64 11.51
CA TRP A 342 -12.94 10.05 11.89
C TRP A 342 -13.63 10.17 13.25
N GLY A 343 -13.65 11.39 13.80
CA GLY A 343 -14.31 11.71 15.06
C GLY A 343 -13.33 12.17 16.15
N ARG A 344 -12.08 12.48 15.79
CA ARG A 344 -11.09 12.95 16.76
C ARG A 344 -11.44 14.34 17.24
N GLN A 345 -11.43 14.51 18.55
CA GLN A 345 -11.66 15.78 19.22
C GLN A 345 -10.33 16.43 19.55
N GLU A 346 -10.25 17.74 19.35
CA GLU A 346 -9.05 18.50 19.68
C GLU A 346 -8.88 18.62 21.20
N ALA A 347 -7.70 18.25 21.71
CA ALA A 347 -7.43 18.45 23.13
C ALA A 347 -7.20 19.93 23.45
N SER A 348 -7.67 20.36 24.62
CA SER A 348 -7.59 21.76 25.05
C SER A 348 -6.23 22.13 25.68
N SER A 349 -5.34 21.17 25.91
CA SER A 349 -4.04 21.39 26.54
C SER A 349 -3.01 20.38 26.09
N CYS A 350 -1.88 20.89 25.59
CA CYS A 350 -0.78 20.07 25.05
C CYS A 350 0.41 20.01 26.02
N SER A 351 0.20 20.32 27.30
CA SER A 351 1.29 20.38 28.27
C SER A 351 1.89 18.99 28.47
N GLY A 352 3.18 18.86 28.22
CA GLY A 352 3.92 17.60 28.34
C GLY A 352 3.92 16.73 27.08
N SER A 353 3.20 17.06 25.99
CA SER A 353 3.19 16.21 24.78
C SER A 353 4.59 16.07 24.16
N GLY A 354 5.32 17.18 24.05
CA GLY A 354 6.68 17.18 23.52
C GLY A 354 7.70 16.37 24.35
N ASP A 355 7.50 16.27 25.67
CA ASP A 355 8.37 15.50 26.59
C ASP A 355 8.23 13.99 26.38
N ARG A 356 7.11 13.57 25.78
CA ARG A 356 6.80 12.17 25.55
C ARG A 356 7.35 11.63 24.24
N LEU A 357 7.96 12.45 23.39
CA LEU A 357 8.46 12.03 22.09
C LEU A 357 9.82 11.30 22.18
N PRO A 358 10.14 10.39 21.23
CA PRO A 358 11.47 9.80 21.14
C PRO A 358 12.53 10.88 20.91
N LYS A 359 13.69 10.75 21.54
CA LYS A 359 14.81 11.70 21.37
C LYS A 359 15.66 11.37 20.15
N GLY A 360 15.68 10.11 19.73
CA GLY A 360 16.53 9.61 18.63
C GLY A 360 17.95 9.28 19.08
N GLU A 361 18.21 9.38 20.38
CA GLU A 361 19.54 9.27 20.98
C GLU A 361 19.90 7.81 21.28
N SER A 362 18.89 6.99 21.60
CA SER A 362 19.13 5.62 22.05
C SER A 362 18.06 4.64 21.63
N CYS A 363 18.45 3.38 21.66
CA CYS A 363 17.59 2.23 21.48
C CYS A 363 16.39 2.18 22.45
N LYS A 364 16.56 2.74 23.65
CA LYS A 364 15.53 2.77 24.68
C LYS A 364 14.38 3.68 24.28
N ASP A 365 14.65 4.71 23.48
CA ASP A 365 13.62 5.66 23.03
C ASP A 365 12.51 4.93 22.27
N ASN A 366 12.86 3.94 21.44
CA ASN A 366 11.88 3.11 20.73
C ASN A 366 11.07 2.24 21.71
N GLN A 367 11.71 1.68 22.73
CA GLN A 367 11.03 0.86 23.74
C GLN A 367 10.06 1.71 24.57
N GLU A 368 10.54 2.82 25.12
CA GLU A 368 9.78 3.70 26.01
C GLU A 368 8.57 4.33 25.30
N VAL A 369 8.71 4.74 24.04
CA VAL A 369 7.60 5.32 23.27
C VAL A 369 6.67 4.23 22.76
N PHE A 370 7.14 3.39 21.84
CA PHE A 370 6.23 2.55 21.07
C PHE A 370 5.74 1.34 21.87
N ILE A 371 6.59 0.76 22.72
CA ILE A 371 6.26 -0.49 23.41
C ILE A 371 5.61 -0.19 24.75
N ASP A 372 6.33 0.51 25.63
CA ASP A 372 5.94 0.67 27.03
C ASP A 372 4.74 1.62 27.19
N ARG A 373 4.68 2.71 26.42
CA ARG A 373 3.60 3.71 26.54
C ARG A 373 2.49 3.52 25.52
N MET A 374 2.84 3.27 24.25
CA MET A 374 1.84 3.09 23.21
C MET A 374 1.24 1.68 23.14
N GLY A 375 1.85 0.69 23.80
CA GLY A 375 1.36 -0.68 23.79
C GLY A 375 1.48 -1.37 22.42
N LEU A 376 2.38 -0.90 21.55
CA LEU A 376 2.67 -1.49 20.25
C LEU A 376 3.72 -2.61 20.38
N THR A 377 3.82 -3.46 19.36
CA THR A 377 4.87 -4.49 19.28
C THR A 377 6.17 -3.93 18.67
N TRP A 378 7.28 -4.66 18.78
CA TRP A 378 8.51 -4.26 18.06
C TRP A 378 8.33 -4.32 16.55
N LYS A 379 7.47 -5.21 16.04
CA LYS A 379 7.11 -5.25 14.61
C LYS A 379 6.36 -3.98 14.20
N ASP A 380 5.41 -3.52 15.01
CA ASP A 380 4.67 -2.28 14.76
C ASP A 380 5.61 -1.06 14.77
N ALA A 381 6.47 -0.94 15.79
CA ALA A 381 7.46 0.13 15.89
C ALA A 381 8.41 0.14 14.68
N THR A 382 8.91 -1.05 14.29
CA THR A 382 9.77 -1.21 13.11
C THR A 382 9.06 -0.75 11.84
N ALA A 383 7.78 -1.12 11.68
CA ALA A 383 6.99 -0.71 10.52
C ALA A 383 6.84 0.81 10.46
N LEU A 384 6.46 1.46 11.56
CA LEU A 384 6.29 2.92 11.66
C LEU A 384 7.59 3.69 11.39
N LEU A 385 8.72 3.25 11.97
CA LEU A 385 10.04 3.83 11.71
C LEU A 385 10.45 3.74 10.22
N GLY A 386 9.90 2.80 9.47
CA GLY A 386 10.03 2.74 8.01
C GLY A 386 9.55 4.00 7.27
N ALA A 387 8.73 4.85 7.90
CA ALA A 387 8.35 6.16 7.36
C ALA A 387 9.56 7.07 7.05
N HIS A 388 10.71 6.83 7.69
CA HIS A 388 11.98 7.49 7.39
C HIS A 388 12.46 7.27 5.93
N THR A 389 11.82 6.39 5.14
CA THR A 389 12.05 6.32 3.69
C THR A 389 11.69 7.62 2.96
N VAL A 390 10.83 8.48 3.53
CA VAL A 390 10.54 9.81 2.97
C VAL A 390 11.02 10.92 3.89
N GLY A 391 11.50 12.01 3.30
CA GLY A 391 11.98 13.18 4.04
C GLY A 391 13.46 13.13 4.42
N ARG A 392 13.81 13.94 5.44
CA ARG A 392 15.21 14.20 5.83
C ARG A 392 15.30 14.82 7.24
N GLY A 393 16.43 14.64 7.88
CA GLY A 393 16.88 15.43 9.02
C GLY A 393 17.53 16.75 8.59
N GLN A 394 17.27 17.82 9.33
CA GLN A 394 17.91 19.12 9.19
C GLN A 394 18.62 19.50 10.49
N ASN A 395 19.87 19.97 10.36
CA ASN A 395 20.70 20.32 11.50
C ASN A 395 20.05 21.39 12.37
N GLU A 396 19.39 22.37 11.74
CA GLU A 396 18.78 23.52 12.38
C GLU A 396 17.53 23.15 13.18
N LEU A 397 16.90 22.01 12.88
CA LEU A 397 15.65 21.56 13.49
C LEU A 397 15.89 20.51 14.58
N SER A 398 16.56 19.41 14.23
CA SER A 398 16.79 18.28 15.15
C SER A 398 18.25 18.14 15.59
N GLY A 399 19.19 18.84 14.96
CA GLY A 399 20.64 18.60 15.15
C GLY A 399 21.18 17.42 14.33
N HIS A 400 20.29 16.69 13.64
CA HIS A 400 20.62 15.55 12.79
C HIS A 400 20.47 15.94 11.32
N HIS A 401 21.56 15.90 10.57
CA HIS A 401 21.58 16.35 9.18
C HIS A 401 21.80 15.21 8.20
N GLY A 402 20.84 15.02 7.30
CA GLY A 402 20.95 14.11 6.18
C GLY A 402 19.63 13.46 5.79
N THR A 403 19.65 12.64 4.75
CA THR A 403 18.52 11.80 4.34
C THR A 403 18.83 10.32 4.61
N TRP A 404 17.80 9.54 4.94
CA TRP A 404 17.89 8.09 5.04
C TRP A 404 18.06 7.41 3.68
N MET A 405 17.63 8.09 2.62
CA MET A 405 17.61 7.57 1.26
C MET A 405 18.84 8.01 0.45
N PRO A 406 19.14 7.34 -0.69
CA PRO A 406 20.33 7.65 -1.46
C PRO A 406 20.41 9.08 -2.03
N SER A 407 19.27 9.74 -2.24
CA SER A 407 19.14 11.09 -2.80
C SER A 407 17.82 11.75 -2.38
N THR A 408 17.68 13.05 -2.65
CA THR A 408 16.43 13.81 -2.44
C THR A 408 15.26 13.19 -3.20
N GLU A 409 15.48 12.75 -4.44
CA GLU A 409 14.44 12.16 -5.29
C GLU A 409 13.97 10.83 -4.74
N LYS A 410 14.89 10.03 -4.20
CA LYS A 410 14.55 8.77 -3.53
C LYS A 410 13.85 9.00 -2.18
N ALA A 411 14.12 10.11 -1.51
CA ALA A 411 13.44 10.52 -0.29
C ALA A 411 12.01 11.06 -0.52
N MET A 412 11.48 10.98 -1.74
CA MET A 412 10.07 11.25 -2.05
C MET A 412 9.29 9.97 -2.35
N ILE A 413 9.96 8.81 -2.37
CA ILE A 413 9.36 7.54 -2.74
C ILE A 413 9.02 6.78 -1.46
N TRP A 414 7.73 6.43 -1.34
CA TRP A 414 7.26 5.56 -0.28
C TRP A 414 7.47 4.09 -0.68
N ASP A 415 8.60 3.52 -0.30
CA ASP A 415 8.92 2.10 -0.48
C ASP A 415 9.80 1.58 0.68
N LYS A 416 10.14 0.30 0.67
CA LYS A 416 10.96 -0.31 1.72
C LYS A 416 12.45 0.13 1.72
N GLY A 417 12.81 1.16 0.95
CA GLY A 417 14.17 1.59 0.72
C GLY A 417 14.94 1.90 2.00
N PHE A 418 14.27 2.39 3.04
CA PHE A 418 14.83 2.55 4.38
C PHE A 418 15.53 1.28 4.90
N TYR A 419 14.89 0.12 4.81
CA TYR A 419 15.46 -1.15 5.28
C TYR A 419 16.62 -1.63 4.40
N VAL A 420 16.51 -1.41 3.08
CA VAL A 420 17.57 -1.74 2.12
C VAL A 420 18.83 -0.93 2.44
N GLU A 421 18.66 0.38 2.64
CA GLU A 421 19.73 1.30 2.99
C GLU A 421 20.35 0.96 4.34
N MET A 422 19.52 0.61 5.33
CA MET A 422 19.99 0.15 6.64
C MET A 422 20.97 -1.02 6.48
N VAL A 423 20.60 -2.10 5.80
CA VAL A 423 21.41 -3.33 5.80
C VAL A 423 22.52 -3.39 4.75
N GLN A 424 22.41 -2.64 3.64
CA GLN A 424 23.36 -2.73 2.52
C GLN A 424 24.46 -1.67 2.54
N ARG A 425 24.25 -0.54 3.24
CA ARG A 425 25.18 0.60 3.23
C ARG A 425 26.09 0.61 4.45
N ALA A 426 27.39 0.84 4.27
CA ALA A 426 28.31 1.11 5.37
C ALA A 426 27.90 2.39 6.13
N TRP A 427 27.48 2.22 7.39
CA TRP A 427 27.06 3.29 8.28
C TRP A 427 28.12 3.51 9.35
N ALA A 428 28.83 4.65 9.27
CA ALA A 428 29.87 5.02 10.22
C ALA A 428 29.30 5.98 11.28
N PRO A 429 29.74 5.91 12.54
CA PRO A 429 29.19 6.76 13.59
C PRO A 429 29.64 8.21 13.38
N ARG A 430 28.78 9.14 13.75
CA ARG A 430 28.99 10.59 13.70
C ARG A 430 28.52 11.20 15.01
N ASN A 431 29.28 12.17 15.51
CA ASN A 431 28.98 12.88 16.77
C ASN A 431 28.84 11.95 18.00
N GLU A 432 29.64 10.87 18.07
CA GLU A 432 29.65 9.96 19.23
C GLU A 432 29.77 10.73 20.55
N GLY A 433 28.96 10.33 21.55
CA GLY A 433 28.91 10.95 22.88
C GLY A 433 28.20 12.30 22.97
N LYS A 434 27.50 12.75 21.91
CA LYS A 434 26.69 13.98 21.91
C LYS A 434 25.21 13.68 21.74
N ASP A 435 24.36 14.63 22.09
CA ASP A 435 22.89 14.55 21.93
C ASP A 435 22.45 14.34 20.46
N ASN A 436 23.31 14.67 19.49
CA ASN A 436 23.07 14.44 18.07
C ASN A 436 23.93 13.31 17.47
N ALA A 437 24.28 12.31 18.30
CA ALA A 437 24.95 11.10 17.86
C ALA A 437 24.05 10.32 16.88
N ASP A 438 24.60 10.02 15.71
CA ASP A 438 23.92 9.25 14.66
C ASP A 438 24.94 8.51 13.80
N PHE A 439 24.47 7.90 12.71
CA PHE A 439 25.31 7.24 11.72
C PHE A 439 25.24 7.97 10.39
N MET A 440 26.38 8.14 9.75
CA MET A 440 26.50 8.76 8.44
C MET A 440 27.05 7.80 7.39
N ALA A 441 26.80 8.11 6.12
CA ALA A 441 27.42 7.40 5.01
C ALA A 441 27.80 8.33 3.86
N GLY A 442 28.94 8.03 3.23
CA GLY A 442 29.54 8.88 2.21
C GLY A 442 30.50 9.93 2.80
N PRO A 443 31.03 10.83 1.96
CA PRO A 443 32.02 11.81 2.42
C PRO A 443 31.38 12.82 3.40
N ALA A 444 32.13 13.18 4.44
CA ALA A 444 31.69 14.10 5.50
C ALA A 444 31.30 15.49 4.99
N GLN A 445 31.83 15.91 3.83
CA GLN A 445 31.49 17.18 3.18
C GLN A 445 30.46 17.04 2.05
N SER A 446 29.72 15.92 1.99
CA SER A 446 28.63 15.78 1.01
C SER A 446 27.60 16.89 1.20
N GLN A 447 27.21 17.55 0.10
CA GLN A 447 26.05 18.45 0.07
C GLN A 447 24.74 17.72 0.43
N PHE A 448 24.72 16.40 0.25
CA PHE A 448 23.61 15.52 0.61
C PHE A 448 24.12 14.45 1.56
N PRO A 449 24.35 14.78 2.85
CA PRO A 449 24.79 13.77 3.80
C PRO A 449 23.68 12.72 3.97
N LYS A 450 24.09 11.47 4.14
CA LYS A 450 23.18 10.37 4.47
C LYS A 450 23.25 10.13 5.95
N MET A 451 22.13 9.75 6.53
CA MET A 451 21.98 9.65 7.97
C MET A 451 21.06 8.49 8.33
N MET A 452 21.38 7.80 9.43
CA MET A 452 20.51 6.91 10.18
C MET A 452 20.67 7.26 11.65
N LEU A 453 19.58 7.40 12.40
CA LEU A 453 19.61 7.62 13.84
C LEU A 453 20.01 6.35 14.59
N ASN A 454 20.35 6.48 15.86
CA ASN A 454 20.57 5.32 16.73
C ASN A 454 19.31 4.45 16.81
N THR A 455 18.13 5.09 16.90
CA THR A 455 16.81 4.43 16.86
C THR A 455 16.53 3.68 15.56
N ASP A 456 17.20 4.00 14.45
CA ASP A 456 17.05 3.30 13.17
C ASP A 456 17.95 2.07 13.12
N ILE A 457 19.26 2.26 13.34
CA ILE A 457 20.24 1.18 13.25
C ILE A 457 19.96 0.08 14.28
N CYS A 458 19.43 0.46 15.43
CA CYS A 458 19.13 -0.48 16.50
C CYS A 458 17.96 -1.43 16.22
N LEU A 459 17.23 -1.24 15.11
CA LEU A 459 16.18 -2.17 14.69
C LEU A 459 16.77 -3.52 14.28
N ALA A 460 17.99 -3.54 13.73
CA ALA A 460 18.65 -4.75 13.23
C ALA A 460 20.02 -5.04 13.86
N PHE A 461 20.66 -4.05 14.49
CA PHE A 461 22.01 -4.16 15.03
C PHE A 461 22.04 -3.81 16.52
N ASP A 462 22.79 -4.60 17.28
CA ASP A 462 23.07 -4.31 18.68
C ASP A 462 24.18 -3.26 18.74
N ILE A 463 23.75 -2.03 19.01
CA ILE A 463 24.59 -0.85 19.21
C ILE A 463 24.70 -0.47 20.70
N ASP A 464 24.04 -1.20 21.60
CA ASP A 464 24.03 -0.89 23.04
C ASP A 464 25.20 -1.54 23.78
N THR A 465 25.62 -2.73 23.34
CA THR A 465 26.57 -3.55 24.10
C THR A 465 28.04 -3.22 23.86
N VAL A 466 28.35 -2.37 22.87
CA VAL A 466 29.74 -2.02 22.59
C VAL A 466 29.87 -0.52 22.38
N ALA A 467 30.59 0.09 23.32
CA ALA A 467 30.48 1.50 23.64
C ALA A 467 30.96 2.47 22.55
N ASP A 468 31.92 2.12 21.69
CA ASP A 468 32.54 3.08 20.77
C ASP A 468 33.08 2.44 19.46
N ASN A 469 33.29 3.28 18.44
CA ASN A 469 34.11 3.02 17.25
C ASN A 469 33.59 1.91 16.31
N LYS A 470 32.31 1.94 15.93
CA LYS A 470 31.69 0.88 15.12
C LYS A 470 31.07 1.34 13.84
N CYS A 471 31.50 0.75 12.72
CA CYS A 471 30.75 0.83 11.49
C CYS A 471 29.71 -0.28 11.46
N CYS A 472 28.44 0.08 11.32
CA CYS A 472 27.39 -0.91 11.18
C CYS A 472 27.23 -1.38 9.71
N THR A 473 26.80 -2.63 9.60
CA THR A 473 26.22 -3.28 8.40
C THR A 473 27.22 -3.78 7.35
N ASN A 474 27.66 -3.02 6.34
CA ASN A 474 28.48 -3.53 5.22
C ASN A 474 29.91 -2.98 5.25
N ILE A 475 30.75 -3.55 6.12
CA ILE A 475 32.16 -3.15 6.27
C ILE A 475 33.04 -3.46 5.06
N ASN A 476 32.54 -4.20 4.06
CA ASN A 476 33.30 -4.54 2.87
C ASN A 476 33.10 -3.51 1.74
N MET A 477 32.30 -2.46 1.96
CA MET A 477 32.10 -1.42 0.95
C MET A 477 33.35 -0.58 0.78
N ILE A 478 33.85 -0.50 -0.45
CA ILE A 478 34.99 0.32 -0.82
C ILE A 478 34.52 1.59 -1.54
N ASN A 479 35.24 2.70 -1.33
CA ASN A 479 35.09 3.91 -2.12
C ASN A 479 35.79 3.70 -3.48
N PRO A 480 35.06 3.74 -4.60
CA PRO A 480 35.64 3.47 -5.91
C PRO A 480 36.68 4.53 -6.34
N ALA A 481 36.64 5.74 -5.77
CA ALA A 481 37.55 6.81 -6.14
C ALA A 481 38.97 6.64 -5.55
N ASN A 482 39.09 6.04 -4.37
CA ASN A 482 40.37 5.97 -3.64
C ASN A 482 40.71 4.58 -3.08
N GLY A 483 39.84 3.58 -3.28
CA GLY A 483 40.06 2.21 -2.80
C GLY A 483 39.94 2.04 -1.28
N GLN A 484 39.56 3.07 -0.53
CA GLN A 484 39.46 3.01 0.93
C GLN A 484 38.13 2.43 1.39
N ASN A 485 38.14 1.77 2.55
CA ASN A 485 36.93 1.30 3.21
C ASN A 485 35.99 2.47 3.54
N ARG A 486 34.68 2.32 3.24
CA ARG A 486 33.67 3.35 3.57
C ARG A 486 33.40 3.47 5.06
N CYS A 487 33.77 2.47 5.84
CA CYS A 487 33.81 2.53 7.30
C CYS A 487 35.04 3.25 7.85
N GLY A 488 35.99 3.65 7.00
CA GLY A 488 37.21 4.32 7.42
C GLY A 488 38.00 3.51 8.46
N ILE A 489 38.36 4.14 9.57
CA ILE A 489 39.13 3.52 10.67
C ILE A 489 38.34 2.46 11.46
N TYR A 490 37.04 2.30 11.21
CA TYR A 490 36.14 1.40 11.93
C TYR A 490 35.96 0.03 11.25
N GLU A 491 36.78 -0.28 10.24
CA GLU A 491 36.62 -1.46 9.38
C GLU A 491 36.71 -2.82 10.10
N THR A 492 37.31 -2.87 11.28
CA THR A 492 37.42 -4.11 12.09
C THR A 492 36.29 -4.28 13.11
N ASN A 493 35.42 -3.28 13.28
CA ASN A 493 34.46 -3.20 14.37
C ASN A 493 33.01 -3.16 13.86
N GLN A 494 32.56 -4.26 13.27
CA GLN A 494 31.17 -4.38 12.82
C GLN A 494 30.19 -4.49 14.00
N CYS A 495 29.08 -3.77 13.92
CA CYS A 495 27.97 -3.94 14.86
C CYS A 495 27.43 -5.37 14.79
N LYS A 496 27.18 -6.00 15.95
CA LYS A 496 26.62 -7.34 16.00
C LYS A 496 25.17 -7.26 15.50
N ARG A 497 24.76 -8.17 14.60
CA ARG A 497 23.33 -8.29 14.28
C ARG A 497 22.56 -8.81 15.50
N ILE A 498 21.36 -8.29 15.71
CA ILE A 498 20.45 -8.77 16.74
C ILE A 498 20.07 -10.22 16.41
N ASP A 499 20.24 -11.11 17.38
CA ASP A 499 19.88 -12.53 17.27
C ASP A 499 18.55 -12.82 17.98
N SER A 500 18.07 -14.06 17.86
CA SER A 500 16.78 -14.49 18.41
C SER A 500 16.68 -14.47 19.93
N THR A 501 17.80 -14.29 20.65
CA THR A 501 17.82 -14.22 22.12
C THR A 501 17.79 -12.79 22.64
N HIS A 502 17.98 -11.80 21.77
CA HIS A 502 17.98 -10.39 22.16
C HIS A 502 16.55 -9.92 22.48
N PRO A 503 16.33 -9.02 23.46
CA PRO A 503 15.03 -8.41 23.75
C PRO A 503 14.33 -7.68 22.58
N ARG A 504 15.02 -7.50 21.45
CA ARG A 504 14.55 -6.81 20.23
C ARG A 504 14.56 -7.75 19.04
N ALA A 505 14.59 -9.07 19.27
CA ALA A 505 14.62 -10.06 18.20
C ALA A 505 13.48 -9.86 17.19
N GLU A 506 12.29 -9.47 17.67
CA GLU A 506 11.14 -9.18 16.83
C GLU A 506 11.37 -8.00 15.87
N SER A 507 12.07 -6.93 16.27
CA SER A 507 12.39 -5.82 15.35
C SER A 507 13.33 -6.27 14.23
N ALA A 508 14.36 -7.06 14.58
CA ALA A 508 15.31 -7.56 13.60
C ALA A 508 14.66 -8.55 12.63
N GLN A 509 13.73 -9.37 13.12
CA GLN A 509 12.92 -10.25 12.29
C GLN A 509 11.99 -9.46 11.36
N ALA A 510 11.37 -8.39 11.85
CA ALA A 510 10.55 -7.50 11.03
C ALA A 510 11.37 -6.82 9.92
N VAL A 511 12.59 -6.35 10.21
CA VAL A 511 13.49 -5.81 9.17
C VAL A 511 13.76 -6.84 8.06
N LEU A 512 14.04 -8.10 8.42
CA LEU A 512 14.22 -9.17 7.44
C LEU A 512 12.95 -9.46 6.64
N GLU A 513 11.79 -9.48 7.30
CA GLU A 513 10.50 -9.67 6.64
C GLU A 513 10.24 -8.55 5.61
N PHE A 514 10.46 -7.30 5.99
CA PHE A 514 10.22 -6.12 5.14
C PHE A 514 11.20 -6.03 3.98
N LEU A 515 12.43 -6.53 4.14
CA LEU A 515 13.37 -6.69 3.03
C LEU A 515 12.90 -7.70 1.98
N GLY A 516 11.98 -8.61 2.31
CA GLY A 516 11.55 -9.71 1.44
C GLY A 516 12.19 -11.05 1.82
N GLY A 517 12.68 -11.18 3.06
CA GLY A 517 13.37 -12.35 3.58
C GLY A 517 14.88 -12.20 3.57
N ASN A 518 15.60 -13.34 3.51
CA ASN A 518 17.06 -13.37 3.56
C ASN A 518 17.74 -12.68 2.35
N THR A 519 17.03 -12.59 1.23
CA THR A 519 17.48 -11.89 0.02
C THR A 519 16.57 -10.71 -0.26
N PRO A 520 17.07 -9.47 -0.17
CA PRO A 520 16.28 -8.29 -0.51
C PRO A 520 15.71 -8.40 -1.92
N ASN A 521 14.39 -8.25 -2.06
CA ASN A 521 13.70 -8.19 -3.35
C ASN A 521 13.15 -6.77 -3.58
N ASN A 522 12.34 -6.54 -4.63
CA ASN A 522 11.75 -5.21 -4.90
C ASN A 522 10.30 -5.05 -4.39
N ASP A 523 9.77 -6.05 -3.68
CA ASP A 523 8.40 -6.06 -3.18
C ASP A 523 8.31 -5.37 -1.81
N SER A 524 7.48 -4.32 -1.72
CA SER A 524 7.22 -3.56 -0.48
C SER A 524 5.94 -3.99 0.23
N THR A 525 5.17 -4.94 -0.33
CA THR A 525 3.82 -5.30 0.14
C THR A 525 3.80 -5.75 1.60
N ARG A 526 4.82 -6.51 2.05
CA ARG A 526 4.93 -6.95 3.45
C ARG A 526 5.05 -5.77 4.42
N TRP A 527 5.87 -4.78 4.05
CA TRP A 527 6.01 -3.56 4.83
C TRP A 527 4.74 -2.72 4.77
N TYR A 528 4.11 -2.56 3.60
CA TYR A 528 2.86 -1.80 3.47
C TYR A 528 1.76 -2.35 4.38
N ARG A 529 1.55 -3.68 4.40
CA ARG A 529 0.58 -4.30 5.28
C ARG A 529 0.88 -4.04 6.75
N ALA A 530 2.12 -4.27 7.18
CA ALA A 530 2.52 -4.03 8.56
C ALA A 530 2.46 -2.54 8.95
N PHE A 531 2.79 -1.64 8.03
CA PHE A 531 2.68 -0.20 8.25
C PHE A 531 1.23 0.21 8.41
N THR A 532 0.32 -0.27 7.55
CA THR A 532 -1.12 0.00 7.66
C THR A 532 -1.63 -0.44 9.03
N GLU A 533 -1.32 -1.67 9.45
CA GLU A 533 -1.72 -2.19 10.77
C GLU A 533 -1.17 -1.34 11.93
N ALA A 534 0.12 -1.01 11.90
CA ALA A 534 0.76 -0.23 12.95
C ALA A 534 0.25 1.22 12.99
N TRP A 535 0.04 1.84 11.84
CA TRP A 535 -0.51 3.19 11.71
C TRP A 535 -1.94 3.27 12.22
N THR A 536 -2.79 2.28 11.88
CA THR A 536 -4.14 2.18 12.43
C THR A 536 -4.09 2.06 13.95
N LYS A 537 -3.28 1.15 14.52
CA LYS A 537 -3.14 1.03 15.99
C LYS A 537 -2.69 2.35 16.63
N ALA A 538 -1.67 3.00 16.08
CA ALA A 538 -1.12 4.24 16.61
C ALA A 538 -2.14 5.39 16.59
N THR A 539 -2.89 5.54 15.50
CA THR A 539 -3.82 6.66 15.31
C THR A 539 -5.18 6.49 16.01
N ILE A 540 -5.50 5.29 16.52
CA ILE A 540 -6.71 5.05 17.33
C ILE A 540 -6.44 5.09 18.84
N ASN A 541 -5.18 4.97 19.25
CA ASN A 541 -4.80 5.04 20.66
C ASN A 541 -5.30 6.35 21.30
N GLY A 542 -5.91 6.24 22.48
CA GLY A 542 -6.49 7.39 23.19
C GLY A 542 -7.93 7.74 22.79
N HIS A 543 -8.51 7.05 21.80
CA HIS A 543 -9.85 7.34 21.30
C HIS A 543 -10.82 6.17 21.46
N ASN A 544 -12.00 6.46 22.01
CA ASN A 544 -13.05 5.45 22.24
C ASN A 544 -14.22 5.55 21.24
N GLU A 545 -14.32 6.65 20.50
CA GLU A 545 -15.47 6.98 19.64
C GLU A 545 -15.02 7.43 18.26
N LEU A 546 -14.35 6.54 17.54
CA LEU A 546 -14.01 6.75 16.14
C LEU A 546 -14.96 6.00 15.21
N TRP A 547 -15.23 6.61 14.05
CA TRP A 547 -16.27 6.18 13.13
C TRP A 547 -15.68 5.89 11.76
N PRO A 548 -16.12 4.83 11.07
CA PRO A 548 -15.81 4.65 9.66
C PRO A 548 -16.31 5.83 8.83
N VAL A 549 -15.61 6.10 7.73
CA VAL A 549 -16.01 7.09 6.72
C VAL A 549 -17.44 6.84 6.26
N GLN A 550 -18.25 7.90 6.22
CA GLN A 550 -19.64 7.81 5.79
C GLN A 550 -19.75 8.01 4.27
N GLN A 551 -20.76 7.41 3.64
CA GLN A 551 -21.06 7.70 2.23
C GLN A 551 -21.46 9.18 2.03
N ARG A 552 -22.28 9.70 2.94
CA ARG A 552 -22.70 11.10 3.01
C ARG A 552 -22.84 11.50 4.47
N CYS A 553 -22.57 12.76 4.76
CA CYS A 553 -22.74 13.33 6.10
C CYS A 553 -24.11 14.00 6.32
N ASN A 554 -24.86 14.22 5.24
CA ASN A 554 -26.21 14.83 5.22
C ASN A 554 -27.15 14.07 4.29
#